data_AF-A0A946N8V4-F1
#
_entry.id   AF-A0A946N8V4-F1
#
_cell.length_a   1.000
_cell.length_b   1.000
_cell.length_c   1.000
_cell.angle_alpha   90.00
_cell.angle_beta   90.00
_cell.angle_gamma   90.00
#
_symmetry.space_group_name_H-M   'P 1'
#
loop_
_entity.id
_entity.type
_entity.pdbx_description
1 polymer ?
#
loop_
_entity_poly.entity_id
_entity_poly.type
_entity_poly.pdbx_seq_one_letter_code
_entity_poly.pdbx_strand_id
1 'polypeptide(L)'
;MKSLSSRYYSGYRTVPDPLDQYLPTLAQPEFEGIIQASIDPGKVMRDDFILPAHQCMYQFWLDNLGTADLPPSAAIDPLSFVDAVGSIHLVQPNADFSDFKYRVYATSVAEIGNLDMTGKWFSESKVGNWSYYRRQLAAAARMRAPIYAENNASYDISVLIKWCRLLLPMQDEDGRVNRILVAIVGVNRDG
;
A
#
# COMPACT_ATOMS: atom_id res chain seq x y z
N MET A 1 17.87 6.56 15.54
CA MET A 1 16.45 6.14 15.56
C MET A 1 15.61 7.40 15.47
N LYS A 2 14.78 7.56 14.43
CA LYS A 2 13.83 8.68 14.34
C LYS A 2 12.43 8.09 14.35
N SER A 3 11.62 8.51 15.32
CA SER A 3 10.17 8.31 15.28
C SER A 3 9.66 8.86 13.95
N LEU A 4 8.91 8.06 13.20
CA LEU A 4 8.03 8.63 12.18
C LEU A 4 7.00 9.51 12.89
N SER A 5 6.81 10.73 12.40
CA SER A 5 5.73 11.60 12.88
C SER A 5 4.43 11.27 12.12
N SER A 6 3.97 10.03 12.23
CA SER A 6 2.67 9.60 11.72
C SER A 6 1.66 9.54 12.86
N ARG A 7 0.43 9.99 12.61
CA ARG A 7 -0.70 9.79 13.52
C ARG A 7 -1.35 8.41 13.35
N TYR A 8 -1.00 7.68 12.31
CA TYR A 8 -1.70 6.48 11.85
C TYR A 8 -0.81 5.23 11.87
N TYR A 9 0.49 5.40 12.07
CA TYR A 9 1.50 4.35 12.19
C TYR A 9 2.57 4.73 13.22
N SER A 10 2.73 3.94 14.28
CA SER A 10 3.75 4.12 15.31
C SER A 10 4.93 3.16 15.18
N GLY A 11 4.89 2.27 14.18
CA GLY A 11 5.87 1.20 14.04
C GLY A 11 7.26 1.70 13.60
N TYR A 12 8.21 0.77 13.63
CA TYR A 12 9.60 1.07 13.38
C TYR A 12 9.88 1.42 11.92
N ARG A 13 10.85 2.32 11.71
CA ARG A 13 11.52 2.53 10.42
C ARG A 13 12.97 2.14 10.53
N THR A 14 13.40 1.26 9.63
CA THR A 14 14.80 0.86 9.49
C THR A 14 15.63 2.05 9.02
N VAL A 15 16.87 2.19 9.52
CA VAL A 15 17.79 3.26 9.10
C VAL A 15 19.15 2.64 8.76
N PRO A 16 19.62 2.76 7.49
CA PRO A 16 18.91 3.34 6.34
C PRO A 16 17.67 2.51 5.97
N ASP A 17 16.65 3.16 5.41
CA ASP A 17 15.45 2.46 4.97
C ASP A 17 15.70 1.88 3.58
N PRO A 18 15.53 0.56 3.36
CA PRO A 18 15.63 -0.06 2.03
C PRO A 18 14.76 0.63 0.98
N LEU A 19 13.68 1.29 1.38
CA LEU A 19 12.78 2.03 0.49
C LEU A 19 13.44 3.25 -0.18
N ASP A 20 14.43 3.86 0.48
CA ASP A 20 15.06 5.10 0.03
C ASP A 20 15.75 4.94 -1.34
N GLN A 21 16.19 3.73 -1.70
CA GLN A 21 16.81 3.45 -3.00
C GLN A 21 15.80 3.43 -4.17
N TYR A 22 14.50 3.22 -3.88
CA TYR A 22 13.45 3.11 -4.90
C TYR A 22 12.61 4.37 -5.03
N LEU A 23 12.52 5.16 -3.96
CA LEU A 23 11.64 6.33 -3.86
C LEU A 23 12.46 7.59 -3.54
N PRO A 24 13.11 8.20 -4.54
CA PRO A 24 13.77 9.48 -4.33
C PRO A 24 12.72 10.53 -3.95
N THR A 25 13.11 11.49 -3.11
CA THR A 25 12.27 12.61 -2.68
C THR A 25 11.68 13.33 -3.89
N LEU A 26 10.35 13.50 -3.91
CA LEU A 26 9.66 14.27 -4.92
C LEU A 26 9.50 15.73 -4.45
N ALA A 27 9.87 16.69 -5.30
CA ALA A 27 9.72 18.11 -5.04
C ALA A 27 8.40 18.63 -5.65
N GLN A 28 7.25 18.11 -5.19
CA GLN A 28 5.92 18.58 -5.61
C GLN A 28 4.99 18.78 -4.41
N PRO A 29 4.12 19.82 -4.39
CA PRO A 29 3.29 20.18 -3.24
C PRO A 29 2.31 19.09 -2.78
N GLU A 30 1.73 18.32 -3.69
CA GLU A 30 0.83 17.19 -3.38
C GLU A 30 1.56 16.04 -2.65
N PHE A 31 2.89 16.05 -2.70
CA PHE A 31 3.80 15.11 -2.07
C PHE A 31 4.54 15.73 -0.87
N GLU A 32 4.14 16.92 -0.42
CA GLU A 32 4.58 17.45 0.87
C GLU A 32 4.06 16.60 2.03
N GLY A 33 4.93 16.39 3.03
CA GLY A 33 4.58 15.60 4.21
C GLY A 33 4.40 14.10 3.93
N ILE A 34 4.99 13.58 2.85
CA ILE A 34 5.04 12.13 2.60
C ILE A 34 5.64 11.44 3.82
N ILE A 35 4.92 10.44 4.28
CA ILE A 35 5.42 9.46 5.21
C ILE A 35 5.52 8.15 4.44
N GLN A 36 6.66 7.48 4.55
CA GLN A 36 6.81 6.14 4.01
C GLN A 36 7.86 5.36 4.80
N ALA A 37 7.63 4.06 4.94
CA ALA A 37 8.57 3.15 5.58
C ALA A 37 8.42 1.75 4.99
N SER A 38 9.56 1.07 4.76
CA SER A 38 9.51 -0.39 4.69
C SER A 38 9.22 -0.97 6.07
N ILE A 39 8.52 -2.11 6.10
CA ILE A 39 8.08 -2.77 7.32
C ILE A 39 8.91 -4.04 7.50
N ASP A 40 9.52 -4.16 8.67
CA ASP A 40 10.14 -5.40 9.13
C ASP A 40 9.08 -6.19 9.93
N PRO A 41 8.53 -7.30 9.38
CA PRO A 41 7.47 -8.05 10.03
C PRO A 41 7.90 -8.73 11.33
N GLY A 42 9.21 -8.82 11.62
CA GLY A 42 9.70 -9.29 12.91
C GLY A 42 9.72 -8.21 14.00
N LYS A 43 9.48 -6.94 13.65
CA LYS A 43 9.55 -5.79 14.57
C LYS A 43 8.26 -4.99 14.67
N VAL A 44 7.41 -5.06 13.66
CA VAL A 44 6.17 -4.28 13.58
C VAL A 44 5.00 -5.19 13.94
N MET A 45 4.15 -4.71 14.85
CA MET A 45 2.98 -5.42 15.33
C MET A 45 1.71 -4.84 14.70
N ARG A 46 0.63 -5.61 14.71
CA ARG A 46 -0.70 -5.15 14.29
C ARG A 46 -1.09 -3.82 14.95
N ASP A 47 -0.84 -3.68 16.25
CA ASP A 47 -1.27 -2.53 17.02
C ASP A 47 -0.40 -1.28 16.77
N ASP A 48 0.67 -1.39 15.98
CA ASP A 48 1.42 -0.23 15.46
C ASP A 48 0.64 0.55 14.40
N PHE A 49 -0.44 -0.02 13.85
CA PHE A 49 -1.37 0.66 12.96
C PHE A 49 -2.59 1.14 13.72
N ILE A 50 -3.03 2.38 13.47
CA ILE A 50 -4.24 2.93 14.10
C ILE A 50 -5.51 2.60 13.29
N LEU A 51 -5.38 2.50 11.97
CA LEU A 51 -6.53 2.32 11.09
C LEU A 51 -7.00 0.85 11.10
N PRO A 52 -8.29 0.55 11.38
CA PRO A 52 -8.78 -0.83 11.47
C PRO A 52 -8.52 -1.67 10.21
N ALA A 53 -8.65 -1.07 9.02
CA ALA A 53 -8.34 -1.76 7.76
C ALA A 53 -6.85 -2.15 7.65
N HIS A 54 -5.94 -1.32 8.17
CA HIS A 54 -4.51 -1.64 8.19
C HIS A 54 -4.22 -2.74 9.20
N GLN A 55 -4.80 -2.67 10.40
CA GLN A 55 -4.68 -3.72 11.41
C GLN A 55 -5.19 -5.07 10.91
N CYS A 56 -6.39 -5.09 10.32
CA CYS A 56 -7.03 -6.31 9.80
C CYS A 56 -6.18 -6.94 8.68
N MET A 57 -5.77 -6.14 7.70
CA MET A 57 -4.99 -6.65 6.57
C MET A 57 -3.57 -7.06 6.95
N TYR A 58 -2.94 -6.35 7.88
CA TYR A 58 -1.62 -6.75 8.36
C TYR A 58 -1.68 -8.07 9.12
N GLN A 59 -2.69 -8.25 9.98
CA GLN A 59 -2.90 -9.51 10.69
C GLN A 59 -3.13 -10.67 9.71
N PHE A 60 -4.02 -10.48 8.74
CA PHE A 60 -4.25 -11.47 7.67
C PHE A 60 -2.94 -11.84 6.95
N TRP A 61 -2.10 -10.86 6.64
CA TRP A 61 -0.83 -11.10 5.96
C TRP A 61 0.15 -11.86 6.86
N LEU A 62 0.27 -11.50 8.15
CA LEU A 62 1.11 -12.20 9.12
C LEU A 62 0.66 -13.65 9.33
N ASP A 63 -0.65 -13.89 9.46
CA ASP A 63 -1.23 -15.22 9.68
C ASP A 63 -0.90 -16.18 8.51
N ASN A 64 -0.67 -15.63 7.31
CA ASN A 64 -0.36 -16.39 6.10
C ASN A 64 1.13 -16.37 5.71
N LEU A 65 1.99 -15.67 6.46
CA LEU A 65 3.42 -15.59 6.18
C LEU A 65 4.12 -16.95 6.34
N GLY A 66 3.74 -17.70 7.38
CA GLY A 66 4.33 -19.01 7.68
C GLY A 66 5.84 -18.92 7.89
N THR A 67 6.60 -19.82 7.25
CA THR A 67 8.07 -19.84 7.29
C THR A 67 8.71 -19.23 6.04
N ALA A 68 7.91 -18.68 5.13
CA ALA A 68 8.38 -18.07 3.88
C ALA A 68 8.62 -16.56 4.06
N ASP A 69 9.33 -15.96 3.11
CA ASP A 69 9.57 -14.51 3.13
C ASP A 69 8.33 -13.69 2.75
N LEU A 70 7.36 -14.31 2.05
CA LEU A 70 6.09 -13.70 1.64
C LEU A 70 4.95 -14.72 1.70
N PRO A 71 3.72 -14.30 2.06
CA PRO A 71 2.54 -15.16 2.00
C PRO A 71 2.21 -15.59 0.57
N PRO A 72 1.61 -16.78 0.37
CA PRO A 72 1.14 -17.21 -0.93
C PRO A 72 -0.11 -16.43 -1.33
N SER A 73 -0.13 -15.91 -2.56
CA SER A 73 -1.27 -15.21 -3.15
C SER A 73 -2.53 -16.07 -3.29
N ALA A 74 -2.38 -17.40 -3.27
CA ALA A 74 -3.51 -18.33 -3.25
C ALA A 74 -4.28 -18.30 -1.91
N ALA A 75 -3.70 -17.78 -0.83
CA ALA A 75 -4.37 -17.64 0.47
C ALA A 75 -5.37 -16.46 0.52
N ILE A 76 -5.45 -15.64 -0.53
CA ILE A 76 -6.37 -14.51 -0.57
C ILE A 76 -7.82 -15.03 -0.61
N ASP A 77 -8.48 -14.93 0.53
CA ASP A 77 -9.92 -15.15 0.68
C ASP A 77 -10.58 -13.88 1.23
N PRO A 78 -11.43 -13.17 0.47
CA PRO A 78 -12.13 -11.98 0.93
C PRO A 78 -12.94 -12.17 2.22
N LEU A 79 -13.39 -13.40 2.52
CA LEU A 79 -14.13 -13.70 3.74
C LEU A 79 -13.23 -13.67 4.99
N SER A 80 -11.91 -13.71 4.82
CA SER A 80 -10.94 -13.64 5.91
C SER A 80 -10.67 -12.20 6.39
N PHE A 81 -11.15 -11.17 5.69
CA PHE A 81 -10.93 -9.76 6.02
C PHE A 81 -12.14 -8.88 5.65
N VAL A 82 -13.35 -9.35 5.96
CA VAL A 82 -14.63 -8.69 5.61
C VAL A 82 -14.66 -7.22 6.04
N ASP A 83 -14.15 -6.91 7.23
CA ASP A 83 -14.15 -5.53 7.78
C ASP A 83 -13.30 -4.55 6.96
N ALA A 84 -12.34 -5.04 6.18
CA ALA A 84 -11.47 -4.21 5.37
C ALA A 84 -11.85 -4.21 3.88
N VAL A 85 -12.77 -5.07 3.42
CA VAL A 85 -12.98 -5.38 1.99
C VAL A 85 -13.25 -4.15 1.11
N GLY A 86 -14.01 -3.17 1.61
CA GLY A 86 -14.31 -1.92 0.90
C GLY A 86 -13.12 -0.97 0.74
N SER A 87 -12.01 -1.26 1.42
CA SER A 87 -10.76 -0.48 1.45
C SER A 87 -9.59 -1.21 0.80
N ILE A 88 -9.83 -2.32 0.08
CA ILE A 88 -8.76 -3.11 -0.52
C ILE A 88 -8.62 -2.86 -2.02
N HIS A 89 -7.40 -2.52 -2.43
CA HIS A 89 -6.97 -2.82 -3.80
C HIS A 89 -6.27 -4.17 -3.82
N LEU A 90 -6.65 -5.02 -4.78
CA LEU A 90 -5.84 -6.16 -5.17
C LEU A 90 -5.15 -5.82 -6.48
N VAL A 91 -3.82 -5.76 -6.45
CA VAL A 91 -3.02 -5.33 -7.58
C VAL A 91 -2.15 -6.48 -8.07
N GLN A 92 -2.08 -6.66 -9.39
CA GLN A 92 -1.20 -7.63 -10.03
C GLN A 92 -0.11 -6.90 -10.84
N PRO A 93 1.18 -7.10 -10.55
CA PRO A 93 2.25 -6.61 -11.41
C PRO A 93 2.35 -7.35 -12.75
N ASN A 94 2.95 -6.68 -13.74
CA ASN A 94 3.53 -7.34 -14.91
C ASN A 94 4.92 -7.96 -14.63
N ALA A 95 5.56 -8.52 -15.66
CA ALA A 95 6.78 -9.31 -15.55
C ALA A 95 8.00 -8.55 -14.97
N ASP A 96 8.09 -7.24 -15.19
CA ASP A 96 9.23 -6.40 -14.80
C ASP A 96 8.86 -5.35 -13.73
N PHE A 97 7.65 -5.44 -13.16
CA PHE A 97 7.12 -4.48 -12.18
C PHE A 97 7.11 -3.04 -12.72
N SER A 98 6.95 -2.86 -14.03
CA SER A 98 6.81 -1.55 -14.66
C SER A 98 5.37 -1.09 -14.73
N ASP A 99 4.40 -1.99 -14.70
CA ASP A 99 2.97 -1.67 -14.69
C ASP A 99 2.17 -2.67 -13.87
N PHE A 100 0.96 -2.27 -13.49
CA PHE A 100 0.14 -2.97 -12.52
C PHE A 100 -1.31 -2.97 -12.96
N LYS A 101 -1.99 -4.09 -12.81
CA LYS A 101 -3.41 -4.27 -13.11
C LYS A 101 -4.21 -4.33 -11.83
N TYR A 102 -5.31 -3.57 -11.73
CA TYR A 102 -6.28 -3.81 -10.67
C TYR A 102 -7.08 -5.07 -10.94
N ARG A 103 -6.97 -6.02 -10.01
CA ARG A 103 -7.89 -7.16 -9.91
C ARG A 103 -9.11 -6.79 -9.09
N VAL A 104 -8.94 -5.95 -8.07
CA VAL A 104 -10.01 -5.35 -7.28
C VAL A 104 -9.65 -3.88 -7.05
N TYR A 105 -10.62 -2.99 -7.26
CA TYR A 105 -10.52 -1.58 -6.90
C TYR A 105 -11.38 -1.30 -5.66
N ALA A 106 -10.81 -0.64 -4.65
CA ALA A 106 -11.47 -0.38 -3.38
C ALA A 106 -12.70 0.51 -3.61
N THR A 107 -13.87 0.08 -3.13
CA THR A 107 -15.13 0.82 -3.26
C THR A 107 -15.04 2.20 -2.63
N SER A 108 -14.43 2.32 -1.44
CA SER A 108 -14.24 3.60 -0.76
C SER A 108 -13.43 4.61 -1.59
N VAL A 109 -12.44 4.13 -2.35
CA VAL A 109 -11.64 4.99 -3.24
C VAL A 109 -12.43 5.33 -4.50
N ALA A 110 -13.21 4.39 -5.03
CA ALA A 110 -14.06 4.61 -6.20
C ALA A 110 -15.11 5.69 -5.94
N GLU A 111 -15.71 5.69 -4.74
CA GLU A 111 -16.69 6.70 -4.32
C GLU A 111 -16.06 8.08 -4.20
N ILE A 112 -14.87 8.19 -3.61
CA ILE A 112 -14.14 9.47 -3.47
C ILE A 112 -13.70 10.00 -4.84
N GLY A 113 -13.19 9.14 -5.72
CA GLY A 113 -12.65 9.53 -7.02
C GLY A 113 -13.67 9.56 -8.16
N ASN A 114 -14.90 9.11 -7.90
CA ASN A 114 -15.93 8.81 -8.91
C ASN A 114 -15.37 8.03 -10.12
N LEU A 115 -14.52 7.05 -9.84
CA LEU A 115 -13.74 6.31 -10.83
C LEU A 115 -13.54 4.85 -10.39
N ASP A 116 -13.81 3.91 -11.28
CA ASP A 116 -13.44 2.50 -11.12
C ASP A 116 -12.36 2.10 -12.12
N MET A 117 -11.25 1.58 -11.58
CA MET A 117 -10.11 1.08 -12.34
C MET A 117 -10.00 -0.45 -12.34
N THR A 118 -11.00 -1.17 -11.81
CA THR A 118 -11.05 -2.65 -11.83
C THR A 118 -10.87 -3.16 -13.25
N GLY A 119 -9.96 -4.12 -13.43
CA GLY A 119 -9.63 -4.71 -14.72
C GLY A 119 -8.71 -3.87 -15.61
N LYS A 120 -8.37 -2.63 -15.21
CA LYS A 120 -7.48 -1.73 -15.96
C LYS A 120 -6.06 -1.74 -15.40
N TRP A 121 -5.12 -1.37 -16.25
CA TRP A 121 -3.73 -1.10 -15.90
C TRP A 121 -3.58 0.32 -15.35
N PHE A 122 -2.56 0.53 -14.51
CA PHE A 122 -2.24 1.83 -13.95
C PHE A 122 -1.90 2.84 -15.06
N SER A 123 -1.24 2.38 -16.13
CA SER A 123 -0.94 3.20 -17.32
C SER A 123 -2.18 3.70 -18.08
N GLU A 124 -3.36 3.09 -17.88
CA GLU A 124 -4.63 3.55 -18.45
C GLU A 124 -5.29 4.67 -17.63
N SER A 125 -4.76 4.98 -16.43
CA SER A 125 -5.26 6.07 -15.60
C SER A 125 -4.95 7.42 -16.23
N LYS A 126 -5.95 8.31 -16.25
CA LYS A 126 -5.79 9.71 -16.68
C LYS A 126 -5.37 10.65 -15.54
N VAL A 127 -5.24 10.13 -14.32
CA VAL A 127 -4.96 10.94 -13.12
C VAL A 127 -3.44 11.00 -12.90
N GLY A 128 -2.89 12.20 -12.69
CA GLY A 128 -1.44 12.46 -12.76
C GLY A 128 -0.57 11.87 -11.62
N ASN A 129 -1.13 11.69 -10.42
CA ASN A 129 -0.38 11.26 -9.22
C ASN A 129 -0.07 9.75 -9.14
N TRP A 130 -0.48 8.98 -10.15
CA TRP A 130 -0.34 7.52 -10.20
C TRP A 130 1.10 7.04 -10.37
N SER A 131 1.95 7.88 -10.96
CA SER A 131 3.37 7.56 -11.15
C SER A 131 4.10 7.31 -9.83
N TYR A 132 3.74 8.03 -8.76
CA TYR A 132 4.33 7.85 -7.43
C TYR A 132 3.82 6.57 -6.76
N TYR A 133 2.50 6.31 -6.78
CA TYR A 133 1.94 5.07 -6.25
C TYR A 133 2.49 3.83 -6.97
N ARG A 134 2.62 3.91 -8.30
CA ARG A 134 3.24 2.85 -9.11
C ARG A 134 4.67 2.54 -8.65
N ARG A 135 5.46 3.56 -8.28
CA ARG A 135 6.82 3.35 -7.74
C ARG A 135 6.79 2.66 -6.38
N GLN A 136 5.83 2.96 -5.51
CA GLN A 136 5.69 2.27 -4.22
C GLN A 136 5.35 0.79 -4.40
N LEU A 137 4.44 0.45 -5.32
CA LEU A 137 4.11 -0.93 -5.66
C LEU A 137 5.34 -1.67 -6.22
N ALA A 138 6.07 -1.01 -7.12
CA ALA A 138 7.32 -1.48 -7.69
C ALA A 138 8.40 -1.72 -6.62
N ALA A 139 8.51 -0.84 -5.63
CA ALA A 139 9.42 -0.98 -4.51
C ALA A 139 9.03 -2.16 -3.61
N ALA A 140 7.75 -2.29 -3.24
CA ALA A 140 7.25 -3.40 -2.42
C ALA A 140 7.53 -4.75 -3.09
N ALA A 141 7.28 -4.85 -4.41
CA ALA A 141 7.54 -6.07 -5.17
C ALA A 141 9.04 -6.41 -5.27
N ARG A 142 9.89 -5.41 -5.53
CA ARG A 142 11.35 -5.61 -5.67
C ARG A 142 12.02 -5.93 -4.35
N MET A 143 11.63 -5.24 -3.28
CA MET A 143 12.16 -5.48 -1.93
C MET A 143 11.59 -6.74 -1.29
N ARG A 144 10.44 -7.23 -1.78
CA ARG A 144 9.69 -8.32 -1.17
C ARG A 144 9.38 -8.03 0.31
N ALA A 145 8.99 -6.80 0.59
CA ALA A 145 8.72 -6.32 1.94
C ALA A 145 7.48 -5.42 1.96
N PRO A 146 6.66 -5.44 3.03
CA PRO A 146 5.55 -4.54 3.14
C PRO A 146 6.00 -3.07 3.24
N ILE A 147 5.14 -2.16 2.80
CA ILE A 147 5.39 -0.72 2.87
C ILE A 147 4.18 -0.03 3.49
N TYR A 148 4.45 0.83 4.47
CA TYR A 148 3.49 1.82 4.92
C TYR A 148 3.75 3.15 4.20
N ALA A 149 2.70 3.85 3.78
CA ALA A 149 2.83 5.17 3.18
C ALA A 149 1.63 6.09 3.43
N GLU A 150 1.91 7.40 3.50
CA GLU A 150 0.92 8.46 3.52
C GLU A 150 1.30 9.58 2.54
N ASN A 151 0.30 10.15 1.88
CA ASN A 151 0.44 11.36 1.08
C ASN A 151 -0.91 12.05 0.93
N ASN A 152 -0.90 13.34 0.63
CA ASN A 152 -2.13 14.05 0.31
C ASN A 152 -2.69 13.56 -1.03
N ALA A 153 -4.01 13.58 -1.16
CA ALA A 153 -4.63 13.44 -2.47
C ALA A 153 -4.15 14.57 -3.41
N SER A 154 -4.21 14.32 -4.72
CA SER A 154 -4.00 15.41 -5.68
C SER A 154 -5.09 16.45 -5.46
N TYR A 155 -4.76 17.73 -5.64
CA TYR A 155 -5.71 18.83 -5.53
C TYR A 155 -6.92 18.67 -6.46
N ASP A 156 -6.74 18.02 -7.62
CA ASP A 156 -7.83 17.71 -8.57
C ASP A 156 -8.82 16.65 -8.04
N ILE A 157 -8.41 15.85 -7.05
CA ILE A 157 -9.23 14.80 -6.45
C ILE A 157 -9.86 15.32 -5.15
N SER A 158 -9.05 15.83 -4.24
CA SER A 158 -9.53 16.43 -3.00
C SER A 158 -8.43 17.21 -2.30
N VAL A 159 -8.78 18.37 -1.76
CA VAL A 159 -7.88 19.16 -0.91
C VAL A 159 -7.90 18.73 0.56
N LEU A 160 -8.90 17.92 0.96
CA LEU A 160 -9.18 17.55 2.34
C LEU A 160 -8.71 16.13 2.70
N ILE A 161 -8.27 15.33 1.72
CA ILE A 161 -7.98 13.92 1.92
C ILE A 161 -6.48 13.67 1.96
N LYS A 162 -6.06 12.90 2.96
CA LYS A 162 -4.78 12.20 3.02
C LYS A 162 -5.03 10.71 2.81
N TRP A 163 -4.24 10.09 1.94
CA TRP A 163 -4.28 8.65 1.71
C TRP A 163 -3.30 7.95 2.63
N CYS A 164 -3.78 7.04 3.46
CA CYS A 164 -2.96 6.11 4.24
C CYS A 164 -3.01 4.73 3.57
N ARG A 165 -1.85 4.16 3.25
CA ARG A 165 -1.72 2.95 2.45
C ARG A 165 -0.78 1.96 3.13
N LEU A 166 -1.21 0.72 3.23
CA LEU A 166 -0.39 -0.42 3.64
C LEU A 166 -0.32 -1.39 2.47
N LEU A 167 0.87 -1.55 1.88
CA LEU A 167 1.15 -2.41 0.74
C LEU A 167 1.75 -3.73 1.24
N LEU A 168 1.12 -4.84 0.88
CA LEU A 168 1.42 -6.18 1.38
C LEU A 168 1.68 -7.12 0.19
N PRO A 169 2.96 -7.28 -0.21
CA PRO A 169 3.31 -8.15 -1.33
C PRO A 169 3.04 -9.63 -1.00
N MET A 170 2.65 -10.40 -2.00
CA MET A 170 2.39 -11.83 -1.93
C MET A 170 2.95 -12.52 -3.17
N GLN A 171 3.24 -13.81 -3.05
CA GLN A 171 3.93 -14.57 -4.10
C GLN A 171 3.10 -15.71 -4.71
N ASP A 172 3.44 -16.14 -5.92
CA ASP A 172 2.96 -17.40 -6.50
C ASP A 172 3.80 -18.61 -6.04
N GLU A 173 3.49 -19.78 -6.59
CA GLU A 173 4.17 -21.05 -6.31
C GLU A 173 5.66 -21.04 -6.73
N ASP A 174 6.02 -20.21 -7.71
CA ASP A 174 7.41 -20.01 -8.17
C ASP A 174 8.17 -18.97 -7.30
N GLY A 175 7.53 -18.47 -6.23
CA GLY A 175 8.11 -17.47 -5.33
C GLY A 175 8.16 -16.07 -5.92
N ARG A 176 7.53 -15.82 -7.08
CA ARG A 176 7.50 -14.51 -7.72
C ARG A 176 6.37 -13.67 -7.13
N VAL A 177 6.64 -12.38 -6.86
CA VAL A 177 5.57 -11.44 -6.46
C VAL A 177 4.57 -11.28 -7.60
N ASN A 178 3.36 -11.78 -7.39
CA ASN A 178 2.30 -11.80 -8.39
C ASN A 178 1.03 -11.07 -7.90
N ARG A 179 0.93 -10.76 -6.61
CA ARG A 179 -0.14 -9.97 -6.01
C ARG A 179 0.43 -9.01 -4.97
N ILE A 180 -0.23 -7.86 -4.84
CA ILE A 180 -0.02 -6.93 -3.74
C ILE A 180 -1.41 -6.57 -3.22
N LEU A 181 -1.68 -6.92 -1.96
CA LEU A 181 -2.84 -6.40 -1.25
C LEU A 181 -2.51 -4.99 -0.78
N VAL A 182 -3.39 -4.03 -1.04
CA VAL A 182 -3.22 -2.67 -0.54
C VAL A 182 -4.44 -2.26 0.24
N ALA A 183 -4.28 -2.09 1.54
CA ALA A 183 -5.27 -1.47 2.39
C ALA A 183 -5.13 0.05 2.25
N ILE A 184 -6.12 0.69 1.64
CA ILE A 184 -6.14 2.12 1.34
C ILE A 184 -7.30 2.80 2.06
N VAL A 185 -6.98 3.84 2.82
CA VAL A 185 -7.96 4.59 3.61
C VAL A 185 -7.75 6.06 3.36
N GLY A 186 -8.83 6.77 3.02
CA GLY A 186 -8.86 8.22 2.99
C GLY A 186 -9.18 8.76 4.39
N VAL A 187 -8.31 9.61 4.92
CA VAL A 187 -8.50 10.31 6.20
C VAL A 187 -8.48 11.82 5.98
N ASN A 188 -8.97 12.60 6.95
CA ASN A 188 -8.91 14.06 6.86
C ASN A 188 -7.46 14.54 6.95
N ARG A 189 -7.06 15.44 6.04
CA ARG A 189 -5.71 16.02 5.95
C ARG A 189 -5.30 16.79 7.21
N ASP A 190 -6.26 17.46 7.86
CA ASP A 190 -6.00 18.29 9.05
C ASP A 190 -6.33 17.57 10.38
N GLY A 191 -6.76 16.30 10.29
CA GLY A 191 -7.23 15.47 11.40
C GLY A 191 -6.12 14.82 12.21
#